data_AF-A0A411YBF1-F1
#
_entry.id   AF-A0A411YBF1-F1
#
_cell.length_a   1.000
_cell.length_b   1.000
_cell.length_c   1.000
_cell.angle_alpha   90.00
_cell.angle_beta   90.00
_cell.angle_gamma   90.00
#
_symmetry.space_group_name_H-M   'P 1'
#
loop_
_entity.id
_entity.type
_entity.pdbx_description
1 polymer ?
#
loop_
_entity_poly.entity_id
_entity_poly.type
_entity_poly.pdbx_seq_one_letter_code
_entity_poly.pdbx_strand_id
1 'polypeptide(L)' 'MYQALAYCVAHELPRCWLVYAAENETSRAYTLRHLNATIHVAAIDLTGNVDELHEAVRGLAGEVVRTA' A
#
# COMPACT_ATOMS: atom_id res chain seq x y z
N MET A 1 1.97 1.93 10.07
CA MET A 1 2.23 0.48 9.93
C MET A 1 1.46 -0.39 10.93
N TYR A 2 1.59 -0.17 12.25
CA TYR A 2 0.95 -1.03 13.27
C TYR A 2 -0.58 -1.15 13.16
N GLN A 3 -1.29 -0.08 12.78
CA GLN A 3 -2.73 -0.14 12.57
C GLN A 3 -3.12 -1.05 11.39
N ALA A 4 -2.43 -0.93 10.25
CA ALA A 4 -2.69 -1.81 9.11
C ALA A 4 -2.39 -3.28 9.41
N LEU A 5 -1.37 -3.55 10.23
CA LEU A 5 -1.09 -4.90 10.72
C LEU A 5 -2.23 -5.41 11.62
N ALA A 6 -2.72 -4.59 12.55
CA ALA A 6 -3.82 -4.96 13.43
C ALA A 6 -5.08 -5.33 12.63
N TYR A 7 -5.42 -4.54 11.60
CA TYR A 7 -6.54 -4.86 10.72
C TYR A 7 -6.29 -6.10 9.87
N CYS A 8 -5.08 -6.29 9.34
CA CYS A 8 -4.72 -7.50 8.59
C CYS A 8 -4.92 -8.76 9.43
N VAL A 9 -4.48 -8.74 10.69
CA VAL A 9 -4.61 -9.86 11.61
C VAL A 9 -6.07 -10.06 12.02
N ALA A 10 -6.78 -9.00 12.38
CA ALA A 10 -8.17 -9.08 12.85
C ALA A 10 -9.14 -9.61 11.76
N HIS A 11 -8.85 -9.35 10.49
CA HIS A 11 -9.67 -9.77 9.36
C HIS A 11 -9.06 -10.94 8.57
N GLU A 12 -7.99 -11.56 9.05
CA GLU A 12 -7.29 -12.66 8.39
C GLU A 12 -6.93 -12.36 6.93
N LEU A 13 -6.60 -11.10 6.63
CA LEU A 13 -6.28 -10.67 5.28
C LEU A 13 -4.84 -11.09 4.96
N PRO A 14 -4.60 -11.77 3.83
CA PRO A 14 -3.25 -12.20 3.44
C PRO A 14 -2.38 -11.01 3.03
N ARG A 15 -2.98 -9.83 2.79
CA ARG A 15 -2.33 -8.66 2.22
C ARG A 15 -2.96 -7.37 2.77
N CYS A 16 -2.16 -6.35 3.00
CA CYS A 16 -2.64 -4.98 3.20
C CYS A 16 -1.74 -3.95 2.52
N TRP A 17 -2.32 -2.78 2.23
CA TRP A 17 -1.64 -1.67 1.57
C TRP A 17 -1.66 -0.43 2.45
N LEU A 18 -0.53 0.26 2.52
CA LEU A 18 -0.33 1.55 3.16
C LEU A 18 0.12 2.52 2.09
N VAL A 19 -0.58 3.65 1.96
CA VAL A 19 -0.28 4.66 0.94
C VAL A 19 0.13 5.94 1.65
N TYR A 20 1.32 6.45 1.32
CA TYR A 20 1.88 7.69 1.87
C TYR A 20 2.21 8.68 0.75
N ALA A 21 2.35 9.94 1.13
CA ALA A 21 2.98 10.94 0.27
C ALA A 21 4.49 10.68 0.18
N ALA A 22 5.05 10.71 -1.03
CA ALA A 22 6.44 10.32 -1.32
C ALA A 22 7.49 11.21 -0.66
N GLU A 23 7.16 12.45 -0.28
CA GLU A 23 8.07 13.36 0.43
C GLU A 23 8.61 12.77 1.74
N ASN A 24 7.93 11.78 2.31
CA ASN A 24 8.26 11.19 3.61
C ASN A 24 8.57 9.69 3.59
N GLU A 25 8.42 8.99 2.45
CA GLU A 25 8.47 7.53 2.43
C GLU A 25 8.88 6.95 1.07
N THR A 26 9.40 5.74 1.08
CA THR A 26 9.74 4.99 -0.15
C THR A 26 8.90 3.73 -0.27
N SER A 27 8.45 3.41 -1.49
CA SER A 27 7.68 2.19 -1.73
C SER A 27 8.47 0.94 -1.34
N ARG A 28 7.89 0.08 -0.50
CA ARG A 28 8.52 -1.14 0.07
C ARG A 28 7.47 -2.21 0.35
N ALA A 29 7.91 -3.47 0.46
CA ALA A 29 7.04 -4.56 0.89
C ALA A 29 7.66 -5.30 2.08
N TYR A 30 6.82 -5.66 3.05
CA TYR A 30 7.20 -6.40 4.25
C TYR A 30 6.40 -7.71 4.32
N THR A 31 7.08 -8.85 4.24
CA THR A 31 6.46 -10.17 4.40
C THR A 31 6.57 -10.62 5.85
N LEU A 32 5.44 -10.85 6.50
CA LEU A 32 5.33 -11.32 7.88
C LEU A 32 5.08 -12.82 7.89
N ARG A 33 6.17 -13.61 7.92
CA ARG A 33 6.13 -15.08 7.81
C ARG A 33 5.21 -15.76 8.83
N HIS A 34 5.20 -15.28 10.08
CA HIS A 34 4.38 -15.86 11.15
C HIS A 34 2.88 -15.60 10.98
N LEU A 35 2.50 -14.62 10.18
CA LEU A 35 1.12 -14.22 9.95
C LEU A 35 0.64 -14.55 8.53
N ASN A 36 1.51 -15.18 7.72
CA ASN A 36 1.29 -15.44 6.30
C ASN A 36 0.71 -14.23 5.55
N ALA A 37 1.19 -13.03 5.90
CA ALA A 37 0.65 -11.76 5.41
C ALA A 37 1.75 -10.87 4.81
N THR A 38 1.40 -10.10 3.78
CA THR A 38 2.31 -9.11 3.19
C THR A 38 1.74 -7.70 3.35
N ILE A 39 2.56 -6.79 3.89
CA ILE A 39 2.25 -5.36 3.95
C ILE A 39 2.97 -4.68 2.80
N HIS A 40 2.21 -4.06 1.91
CA HIS A 40 2.72 -3.21 0.85
C HIS A 40 2.68 -1.76 1.31
N VAL A 41 3.78 -1.05 1.13
CA VAL A 41 3.89 0.39 1.34
C VAL A 41 4.10 1.01 -0.03
N ALA A 42 3.18 1.88 -0.44
CA ALA A 42 3.25 2.67 -1.65
C ALA A 42 3.46 4.13 -1.28
N ALA A 43 4.35 4.80 -2.00
CA ALA A 43 4.58 6.22 -1.92
C ALA A 43 4.07 6.89 -3.20
N ILE A 44 3.18 7.88 -3.07
CA ILE A 44 2.63 8.66 -4.19
C ILE A 44 3.19 10.07 -4.11
N ASP A 45 3.74 10.56 -5.22
CA ASP A 45 4.17 11.95 -5.34
C ASP A 45 2.94 12.86 -5.47
N LEU A 46 2.83 13.84 -4.57
CA LEU A 46 1.75 14.81 -4.53
C LEU A 46 2.12 16.15 -5.20
N THR A 47 3.36 16.31 -5.65
CA THR A 47 3.86 17.55 -6.25
C THR A 47 3.47 17.71 -7.73
N GLY A 48 3.06 16.62 -8.38
CA GLY A 48 2.56 16.60 -9.76
C GLY A 48 1.21 17.29 -9.92
N ASN A 49 0.74 17.40 -11.16
CA ASN A 49 -0.60 17.93 -11.43
C ASN A 49 -1.70 16.90 -11.08
N VAL A 50 -2.96 17.35 -11.05
CA VAL A 50 -4.10 16.51 -10.64
C VAL A 50 -4.27 15.29 -11.55
N ASP A 51 -3.99 15.41 -12.84
CA ASP A 51 -4.13 14.31 -13.80
C ASP A 51 -3.04 13.25 -13.57
N GLU A 52 -1.80 13.67 -13.34
CA GLU A 52 -0.69 12.79 -12.95
C GLU A 52 -0.99 12.05 -11.64
N LEU A 53 -1.55 12.75 -10.65
CA LEU A 53 -1.95 12.15 -9.39
C LEU A 53 -3.07 11.11 -9.58
N HIS A 54 -4.08 11.42 -10.41
CA HIS A 54 -5.14 10.47 -10.74
C HIS A 54 -4.61 9.22 -11.42
N GLU A 55 -3.67 9.35 -12.36
CA GLU A 55 -3.05 8.21 -13.03
C GLU A 55 -2.20 7.38 -12.06
N ALA A 56 -1.45 8.02 -11.15
CA ALA A 56 -0.69 7.32 -10.11
C ALA A 56 -1.61 6.51 -9.17
N VAL A 57 -2.72 7.10 -8.71
CA VAL A 57 -3.71 6.44 -7.87
C VAL A 57 -4.39 5.28 -8.61
N ARG A 58 -4.75 5.45 -9.89
CA ARG A 58 -5.31 4.37 -10.71
C ARG A 58 -4.34 3.22 -10.90
N GLY A 59 -3.06 3.52 -11.15
CA GLY A 59 -2.00 2.53 -11.26
C GLY A 59 -1.92 1.67 -9.99
N LEU A 60 -1.87 2.33 -8.83
CA LEU A 60 -1.84 1.67 -7.53
C LEU A 60 -3.11 0.84 -7.28
N ALA A 61 -4.29 1.38 -7.56
CA ALA A 61 -5.55 0.63 -7.43
C ALA A 61 -5.56 -0.62 -8.33
N GLY A 62 -5.00 -0.52 -9.53
CA GLY A 62 -4.82 -1.67 -10.43
C GLY A 62 -3.87 -2.74 -9.87
N GLU A 63 -2.84 -2.35 -9.11
CA GLU A 63 -1.99 -3.32 -8.40
C GLU A 63 -2.75 -4.03 -7.28
N VAL A 64 -3.53 -3.30 -6.48
CA VAL A 64 -4.36 -3.87 -5.41
C VAL A 64 -5.32 -4.92 -5.98
N VAL A 65 -5.97 -4.65 -7.12
CA VAL A 65 -6.90 -5.59 -7.76
C VAL A 65 -6.18 -6.80 -8.37
N ARG A 66 -5.03 -6.61 -9.03
CA ARG A 66 -4.25 -7.74 -9.60
C ARG A 66 -3.66 -8.65 -8.54
N THR A 67 -3.46 -8.11 -7.34
CA THR A 67 -3.02 -8.85 -6.16
C THR A 67 -4.17 -9.12 -5.19
N ALA A 68 -5.43 -9.09 -5.63
CA ALA A 68 -6.57 -9.65 -4.86
C ALA A 68 -6.77 -11.11 -5.28
#